data_AF-A0A7C4E8R8-F1
#
_entry.id   AF-A0A7C4E8R8-F1
#
_cell.length_a   1.000
_cell.length_b   1.000
_cell.length_c   1.000
_cell.angle_alpha   90.00
_cell.angle_beta   90.00
_cell.angle_gamma   90.00
#
_symmetry.space_group_name_H-M   'P 1'
#
loop_
_entity.id
_entity.type
_entity.pdbx_description
1 polymer ?
#
loop_
_entity_poly.entity_id
_entity_poly.type
_entity_poly.pdbx_seq_one_letter_code
_entity_poly.pdbx_strand_id
1 'polypeptide(L)'
;MKILLVTRSYNSLTQRLHVELRERGHEVSVEYDIADSVTEEAAALFDPDLVIAPFMKRAIPQSVWRRYPCFVVHPGIVGDRGPSALDWAIAEGETEWGVTVLQAEAEMDAGPVWASRTFPMREATKSSLYRNEVTEAATAAVVEAIERYASGRHAPQRIEPGAPGVRGRTRPLMKQEDRRIDWSRDSTADVLRKIRASDGTPGVLDALFGVPCHLYDAHADPNARERADAVEPGRILARHHHAILRATTDGAVWIGHVKRADIEGAFKLPVAVAFPEQVAALASASGGPDEVRYEEDGAVGILHFAFYNGAMSTAQCERLLAAYRAALARPTRVLVLAGGPDFFSNGIHLNVIEAAPSPADESWRNINAIDDVCEAILTTTDRVTIAALQGNAGAGGAFLAMTCDEVWARAGVILNPHYRNMGNLYGSEYWTYTLPRRVKRGDPRAVMNHRLPVSACEALSVGLVDAVIEADRAGFLDEVRLRANGVARSRSFAARIDAKRARRARDEAEKPLAKYREEELAQMRRNFYGFDPSYHVARSYFVRNTPPSWTPRHLAIHRDGRPKWKVAAA
;
A
#
# COMPACT_ATOMS: atom_id res chain seq x y z
N MET A 1 -2.68 25.28 -13.68
CA MET A 1 -3.95 25.39 -12.93
C MET A 1 -3.68 25.14 -11.46
N LYS A 2 -4.47 25.78 -10.58
CA LYS A 2 -4.55 25.54 -9.15
C LYS A 2 -5.62 24.49 -8.88
N ILE A 3 -5.21 23.35 -8.33
CA ILE A 3 -6.07 22.19 -8.09
C ILE A 3 -6.18 21.91 -6.60
N LEU A 4 -7.40 21.90 -6.07
CA LEU A 4 -7.68 21.49 -4.68
C LEU A 4 -8.13 20.04 -4.65
N LEU A 5 -7.35 19.16 -4.02
CA LEU A 5 -7.76 17.80 -3.72
C LEU A 5 -8.56 17.79 -2.41
N VAL A 6 -9.85 17.48 -2.47
CA VAL A 6 -10.69 17.28 -1.27
C VAL A 6 -10.84 15.79 -1.03
N THR A 7 -10.36 15.29 0.10
CA THR A 7 -10.30 13.84 0.34
C THR A 7 -10.54 13.48 1.80
N ARG A 8 -11.11 12.31 2.08
CA ARG A 8 -11.26 11.81 3.44
C ARG A 8 -9.91 11.50 4.12
N SER A 9 -8.90 11.13 3.32
CA SER A 9 -7.57 10.79 3.81
C SER A 9 -6.56 10.89 2.67
N TYR A 10 -5.30 11.18 2.98
CA TYR A 10 -4.21 11.17 2.00
C TYR A 10 -3.79 9.74 1.62
N ASN A 11 -4.73 8.98 1.03
CA ASN A 11 -4.59 7.57 0.66
C ASN A 11 -3.73 7.38 -0.61
N SER A 12 -3.55 6.12 -1.04
CA SER A 12 -2.69 5.80 -2.20
C SER A 12 -3.11 6.51 -3.49
N LEU A 13 -4.41 6.58 -3.79
CA LEU A 13 -4.90 7.26 -4.99
C LEU A 13 -4.66 8.77 -4.89
N THR A 14 -4.95 9.38 -3.74
CA THR A 14 -4.71 10.82 -3.54
C THR A 14 -3.22 11.15 -3.64
N GLN A 15 -2.33 10.30 -3.11
CA GLN A 15 -0.89 10.45 -3.26
C GLN A 15 -0.46 10.37 -4.73
N ARG A 16 -0.93 9.35 -5.46
CA ARG A 16 -0.61 9.18 -6.89
C ARG A 16 -1.06 10.39 -7.70
N LEU A 17 -2.30 10.85 -7.52
CA LEU A 17 -2.82 12.03 -8.22
C LEU A 17 -2.09 13.30 -7.82
N HIS A 18 -1.74 13.49 -6.53
CA HIS A 18 -0.98 14.66 -6.09
C HIS A 18 0.36 14.74 -6.83
N VAL A 19 1.10 13.62 -6.93
CA VAL A 19 2.39 13.61 -7.61
C VAL A 19 2.23 13.82 -9.12
N GLU A 20 1.37 13.05 -9.78
CA GLU A 20 1.13 13.15 -11.23
C GLU A 20 0.76 14.57 -11.66
N LEU A 21 -0.14 15.22 -10.92
CA LEU A 21 -0.60 16.57 -11.24
C LEU A 21 0.51 17.60 -11.03
N ARG A 22 1.35 17.45 -9.99
CA ARG A 22 2.48 18.36 -9.77
C ARG A 22 3.56 18.21 -10.82
N GLU A 23 3.86 16.98 -11.26
CA GLU A 23 4.82 16.72 -12.34
C GLU A 23 4.37 17.32 -13.68
N ARG A 24 3.06 17.44 -13.89
CA ARG A 24 2.44 18.15 -15.03
C ARG A 24 2.39 19.67 -14.87
N GLY A 25 2.99 20.21 -13.81
CA GLY A 25 3.10 21.66 -13.58
C GLY A 25 1.85 22.30 -12.95
N HIS A 26 0.94 21.51 -12.37
CA HIS A 26 -0.18 22.05 -11.60
C HIS A 26 0.26 22.45 -10.18
N GLU A 27 -0.31 23.53 -9.65
CA GLU A 27 -0.21 23.86 -8.24
C GLU A 27 -1.29 23.07 -7.50
N VAL A 28 -0.90 22.15 -6.62
CA VAL A 28 -1.83 21.23 -5.96
C VAL A 28 -1.83 21.46 -4.46
N SER A 29 -3.00 21.72 -3.91
CA SER A 29 -3.25 21.71 -2.46
C SER A 29 -4.16 20.54 -2.11
N VAL A 30 -4.07 20.05 -0.87
CA VAL A 30 -4.99 19.04 -0.34
C VAL A 30 -5.74 19.62 0.86
N GLU A 31 -7.02 19.29 0.97
CA GLU A 31 -7.85 19.49 2.17
C GLU A 31 -8.53 18.17 2.57
N TYR A 32 -8.52 17.87 3.87
CA TYR A 32 -9.29 16.76 4.40
C TYR A 32 -10.78 17.11 4.52
N ASP A 33 -11.62 16.19 4.06
CA ASP A 33 -13.07 16.20 4.27
C ASP A 33 -13.38 15.91 5.76
N ILE A 34 -13.38 16.98 6.55
CA ILE A 34 -13.62 16.99 8.00
C ILE A 34 -15.03 17.53 8.28
N ALA A 35 -15.34 18.70 7.75
CA ALA A 35 -16.63 19.38 7.87
C ALA A 35 -16.86 20.29 6.66
N ASP A 36 -18.14 20.61 6.38
CA ASP A 36 -18.50 21.44 5.23
C ASP A 36 -17.82 22.81 5.30
N SER A 37 -17.84 23.46 6.48
CA SER A 37 -17.19 24.75 6.71
C SER A 37 -15.68 24.72 6.50
N VAL A 38 -15.02 23.58 6.75
CA VAL A 38 -13.58 23.40 6.54
C VAL A 38 -13.27 23.33 5.04
N THR A 39 -14.09 22.59 4.28
CA THR A 39 -13.98 22.49 2.81
C THR A 39 -14.29 23.82 2.14
N GLU A 40 -15.32 24.54 2.60
CA GLU A 40 -15.68 25.88 2.12
C GLU A 40 -14.55 26.89 2.35
N GLU A 41 -13.98 26.91 3.56
CA GLU A 41 -12.85 27.77 3.90
C GLU A 41 -11.63 27.44 3.02
N ALA A 42 -11.30 26.16 2.85
CA ALA A 42 -10.18 25.74 2.01
C ALA A 42 -10.34 26.18 0.55
N ALA A 43 -11.55 26.01 -0.02
CA ALA A 43 -11.85 26.49 -1.37
C ALA A 43 -11.74 28.02 -1.48
N ALA A 44 -12.22 28.76 -0.47
CA ALA A 44 -12.11 30.22 -0.46
C ALA A 44 -10.67 30.73 -0.27
N LEU A 45 -9.87 30.08 0.58
CA LEU A 45 -8.47 30.42 0.82
C LEU A 45 -7.60 30.11 -0.38
N PHE A 46 -7.80 28.93 -0.99
CA PHE A 46 -6.99 28.50 -2.11
C PHE A 46 -7.45 29.10 -3.43
N ASP A 47 -8.73 29.42 -3.61
CA ASP A 47 -9.34 29.88 -4.86
C ASP A 47 -8.90 29.02 -6.06
N PRO A 48 -9.35 27.74 -6.12
CA PRO A 48 -8.91 26.78 -7.12
C PRO A 48 -9.53 27.04 -8.49
N ASP A 49 -8.80 26.70 -9.56
CA ASP A 49 -9.39 26.56 -10.90
C ASP A 49 -10.25 25.28 -10.99
N LEU A 50 -9.90 24.26 -10.21
CA LEU A 50 -10.55 22.95 -10.20
C LEU A 50 -10.46 22.28 -8.83
N VAL A 51 -11.57 21.71 -8.38
CA VAL A 51 -11.60 20.79 -7.22
C VAL A 51 -11.65 19.36 -7.73
N ILE A 52 -10.82 18.47 -7.19
CA ILE A 52 -10.89 17.03 -7.46
C ILE A 52 -11.11 16.28 -6.15
N ALA A 53 -12.07 15.37 -6.15
CA ALA A 53 -12.45 14.55 -5.01
C ALA A 53 -12.12 13.08 -5.29
N PRO A 54 -10.88 12.63 -4.99
CA PRO A 54 -10.43 11.28 -5.33
C PRO A 54 -10.92 10.20 -4.36
N PHE A 55 -11.30 10.59 -3.14
CA PHE A 55 -11.79 9.66 -2.13
C PHE A 55 -12.63 10.41 -1.09
N MET A 56 -13.95 10.30 -1.16
CA MET A 56 -14.88 10.99 -0.27
C MET A 56 -15.75 10.03 0.53
N LYS A 57 -16.23 10.48 1.69
CA LYS A 57 -17.30 9.82 2.45
C LYS A 57 -18.53 10.70 2.66
N ARG A 58 -18.40 12.00 2.40
CA ARG A 58 -19.47 13.00 2.45
C ARG A 58 -19.59 13.65 1.08
N ALA A 59 -20.75 14.24 0.80
CA ALA A 59 -20.92 15.07 -0.39
C ALA A 59 -20.06 16.34 -0.28
N ILE A 60 -19.56 16.83 -1.41
CA ILE A 60 -18.96 18.16 -1.48
C ILE A 60 -20.07 19.19 -1.18
N PRO A 61 -19.83 20.23 -0.34
CA PRO A 61 -20.84 21.23 -0.03
C PRO A 61 -21.37 21.94 -1.28
N GLN A 62 -22.66 22.23 -1.31
CA GLN A 62 -23.32 22.89 -2.45
C GLN A 62 -22.73 24.26 -2.79
N SER A 63 -22.36 25.01 -1.76
CA SER A 63 -21.63 26.29 -1.87
C SER A 63 -20.34 26.17 -2.67
N VAL A 64 -19.64 25.03 -2.60
CA VAL A 64 -18.38 24.78 -3.29
C VAL A 64 -18.61 24.35 -4.73
N TRP A 65 -19.40 23.29 -4.97
CA TRP A 65 -19.56 22.76 -6.34
C TRP A 65 -20.43 23.64 -7.25
N ARG A 66 -21.21 24.58 -6.70
CA ARG A 66 -21.86 25.63 -7.50
C ARG A 66 -20.91 26.75 -7.91
N ARG A 67 -19.81 26.95 -7.18
CA ARG A 67 -18.86 28.04 -7.42
C ARG A 67 -17.66 27.60 -8.25
N TYR A 68 -17.16 26.39 -8.00
CA TYR A 68 -16.00 25.81 -8.67
C TYR A 68 -16.40 24.54 -9.41
N PRO A 69 -15.77 24.22 -10.56
CA PRO A 69 -15.89 22.89 -11.12
C PRO A 69 -15.32 21.88 -10.12
N CYS A 70 -16.07 20.81 -9.87
CA CYS A 70 -15.73 19.77 -8.93
C CYS A 70 -15.79 18.42 -9.64
N PHE A 71 -14.66 17.71 -9.75
CA PHE A 71 -14.59 16.40 -10.34
C PHE A 71 -14.53 15.32 -9.26
N VAL A 72 -15.48 14.40 -9.26
CA VAL A 72 -15.54 13.25 -8.36
C VAL A 72 -14.99 12.03 -9.08
N VAL A 73 -14.03 11.34 -8.47
CA VAL A 73 -13.50 10.08 -9.00
C VAL A 73 -14.31 8.93 -8.43
N HIS A 74 -15.16 8.36 -9.27
CA HIS A 74 -16.00 7.22 -8.92
C HIS A 74 -15.34 5.91 -9.35
N PRO A 75 -15.05 4.95 -8.44
CA PRO A 75 -14.45 3.66 -8.78
C PRO A 75 -15.48 2.69 -9.39
N GLY A 76 -16.23 3.17 -10.38
CA GLY A 76 -17.26 2.45 -11.12
C GLY A 76 -17.29 2.84 -12.59
N ILE A 77 -17.82 1.93 -13.41
CA ILE A 77 -18.07 2.17 -14.84
C ILE A 77 -19.12 3.27 -15.05
N VAL A 78 -19.23 3.76 -16.28
CA VAL A 78 -20.21 4.77 -16.65
C VAL A 78 -21.63 4.31 -16.26
N GLY A 79 -22.38 5.18 -15.60
CA GLY A 79 -23.73 4.92 -15.10
C GLY A 79 -23.81 4.23 -13.74
N ASP A 80 -22.70 3.72 -13.20
CA ASP A 80 -22.66 3.17 -11.85
C ASP A 80 -22.74 4.29 -10.81
N ARG A 81 -23.53 4.08 -9.76
CA ARG A 81 -23.72 5.07 -8.68
C ARG A 81 -23.70 4.38 -7.32
N GLY A 82 -23.12 5.04 -6.33
CA GLY A 82 -23.23 4.65 -4.93
C GLY A 82 -21.90 4.26 -4.27
N PRO A 83 -21.89 4.18 -2.92
CA PRO A 83 -20.66 4.23 -2.13
C PRO A 83 -19.89 2.90 -2.06
N SER A 84 -20.35 1.84 -2.71
CA SER A 84 -19.79 0.47 -2.64
C SER A 84 -19.57 -0.15 -4.02
N ALA A 85 -19.29 0.67 -5.03
CA ALA A 85 -19.12 0.26 -6.43
C ALA A 85 -18.20 -0.97 -6.60
N LEU A 86 -16.96 -0.89 -6.11
CA LEU A 86 -15.99 -1.98 -6.25
C LEU A 86 -16.34 -3.21 -5.38
N ASP A 87 -16.98 -3.01 -4.22
CA ASP A 87 -17.47 -4.11 -3.38
C ASP A 87 -18.51 -4.95 -4.14
N TRP A 88 -19.50 -4.29 -4.75
CA TRP A 88 -20.52 -4.95 -5.56
C TRP A 88 -19.95 -5.61 -6.80
N ALA A 89 -19.05 -4.93 -7.53
CA ALA A 89 -18.43 -5.49 -8.72
C ALA A 89 -17.70 -6.81 -8.43
N ILE A 90 -16.98 -6.89 -7.30
CA ILE A 90 -16.32 -8.13 -6.88
C ILE A 90 -17.36 -9.17 -6.43
N ALA A 91 -18.35 -8.79 -5.62
CA ALA A 91 -19.35 -9.72 -5.09
C ALA A 91 -20.23 -10.35 -6.19
N GLU A 92 -20.54 -9.58 -7.25
CA GLU A 92 -21.34 -10.01 -8.39
C GLU A 92 -20.51 -10.74 -9.47
N GLY A 93 -19.18 -10.80 -9.31
CA GLY A 93 -18.30 -11.50 -10.26
C GLY A 93 -18.19 -10.81 -11.62
N GLU A 94 -18.24 -9.48 -11.66
CA GLU A 94 -18.04 -8.70 -12.90
C GLU A 94 -16.67 -9.02 -13.51
N THR A 95 -16.62 -9.23 -14.83
CA THR A 95 -15.38 -9.56 -15.56
C THR A 95 -14.66 -8.32 -16.11
N GLU A 96 -15.37 -7.20 -16.22
CA GLU A 96 -14.84 -5.89 -16.62
C GLU A 96 -15.47 -4.81 -15.76
N TRP A 97 -14.63 -3.93 -15.22
CA TRP A 97 -15.03 -2.79 -14.43
C TRP A 97 -14.34 -1.50 -14.91
N GLY A 98 -14.39 -0.42 -14.13
CA GLY A 98 -13.82 0.85 -14.55
C GLY A 98 -13.86 1.95 -13.51
N VAL A 99 -13.40 3.12 -13.93
CA VAL A 99 -13.44 4.38 -13.19
C VAL A 99 -14.09 5.44 -14.06
N THR A 100 -14.89 6.30 -13.43
CA THR A 100 -15.54 7.43 -14.07
C THR A 100 -15.24 8.72 -13.31
N VAL A 101 -14.85 9.77 -14.02
CA VAL A 101 -14.68 11.11 -13.47
C VAL A 101 -15.93 11.92 -13.79
N LEU A 102 -16.66 12.28 -12.75
CA LEU A 102 -17.98 12.90 -12.82
C LEU A 102 -17.90 14.36 -12.38
N GLN A 103 -18.70 15.24 -12.98
CA GLN A 103 -18.98 16.55 -12.42
C GLN A 103 -19.84 16.40 -11.15
N ALA A 104 -19.49 17.07 -10.06
CA ALA A 104 -20.33 17.07 -8.86
C ALA A 104 -21.64 17.82 -9.09
N GLU A 105 -22.74 17.25 -8.58
CA GLU A 105 -24.06 17.87 -8.56
C GLU A 105 -24.83 17.47 -7.28
N ALA A 106 -26.12 17.82 -7.20
CA ALA A 106 -26.93 17.56 -6.01
C ALA A 106 -27.21 16.07 -5.78
N GLU A 107 -27.38 15.28 -6.84
CA GLU A 107 -27.57 13.84 -6.75
C GLU A 107 -26.21 13.12 -6.80
N MET A 108 -26.00 12.18 -5.86
CA MET A 108 -24.75 11.44 -5.71
C MET A 108 -24.44 10.61 -6.94
N ASP A 109 -23.22 10.76 -7.46
CA ASP A 109 -22.69 10.05 -8.63
C ASP A 109 -23.56 10.15 -9.90
N ALA A 110 -24.44 11.15 -9.99
CA ALA A 110 -25.37 11.33 -11.11
C ALA A 110 -24.91 12.35 -12.15
N GLY A 111 -23.86 13.10 -11.83
CA GLY A 111 -23.43 14.22 -12.66
C GLY A 111 -22.84 13.81 -14.01
N PRO A 112 -22.74 14.76 -14.96
CA PRO A 112 -22.16 14.53 -16.27
C PRO A 112 -20.73 13.96 -16.21
N VAL A 113 -20.43 13.02 -17.11
CA VAL A 113 -19.14 12.34 -17.23
C VAL A 113 -18.13 13.21 -17.98
N TRP A 114 -16.99 13.47 -17.36
CA TRP A 114 -15.85 14.11 -18.01
C TRP A 114 -14.95 13.13 -18.74
N ALA A 115 -14.66 11.97 -18.12
CA ALA A 115 -13.83 10.91 -18.69
C ALA A 115 -14.09 9.58 -17.97
N SER A 116 -13.77 8.47 -18.62
CA SER A 116 -13.85 7.14 -18.00
C SER A 116 -12.80 6.19 -18.61
N ARG A 117 -12.44 5.16 -17.84
CA ARG A 117 -11.53 4.08 -18.27
C ARG A 117 -12.05 2.75 -17.74
N THR A 118 -12.02 1.71 -18.57
CA THR A 118 -12.36 0.35 -18.17
C THR A 118 -11.10 -0.51 -18.01
N PHE A 119 -11.24 -1.61 -17.29
CA PHE A 119 -10.19 -2.60 -17.12
C PHE A 119 -10.78 -4.00 -16.84
N PRO A 120 -10.07 -5.08 -17.20
CA PRO A 120 -10.47 -6.44 -16.83
C PRO A 120 -10.37 -6.65 -15.32
N MET A 121 -11.36 -7.32 -14.74
CA MET A 121 -11.39 -7.64 -13.31
C MET A 121 -10.56 -8.88 -13.01
N ARG A 122 -9.62 -8.75 -12.08
CA ARG A 122 -8.90 -9.90 -11.50
C ARG A 122 -9.67 -10.49 -10.33
N GLU A 123 -9.43 -11.77 -10.10
CA GLU A 123 -9.74 -12.44 -8.84
C GLU A 123 -8.79 -12.00 -7.71
N ALA A 124 -8.99 -10.79 -7.21
CA ALA A 124 -8.12 -10.18 -6.20
C ALA A 124 -8.93 -9.47 -5.11
N THR A 125 -8.24 -9.11 -4.04
CA THR A 125 -8.82 -8.29 -2.98
C THR A 125 -9.20 -6.92 -3.52
N LYS A 126 -10.23 -6.31 -2.93
CA LYS A 126 -10.66 -4.94 -3.24
C LYS A 126 -9.50 -3.95 -3.12
N SER A 127 -8.69 -4.09 -2.08
CA SER A 127 -7.53 -3.23 -1.84
C SER A 127 -6.45 -3.40 -2.91
N SER A 128 -6.22 -4.61 -3.44
CA SER A 128 -5.31 -4.84 -4.57
C SER A 128 -5.84 -4.21 -5.86
N LEU A 129 -7.11 -4.43 -6.20
CA LEU A 129 -7.74 -3.82 -7.38
C LEU A 129 -7.71 -2.29 -7.30
N TYR A 130 -7.98 -1.74 -6.10
CA TYR A 130 -7.95 -0.29 -5.87
C TYR A 130 -6.56 0.31 -6.12
N ARG A 131 -5.49 -0.37 -5.69
CA ARG A 131 -4.10 0.10 -5.81
C ARG A 131 -3.49 -0.09 -7.20
N ASN A 132 -4.02 -1.03 -7.98
CA ASN A 132 -3.53 -1.32 -9.32
C ASN A 132 -4.50 -0.74 -10.35
N GLU A 133 -5.43 -1.54 -10.86
CA GLU A 133 -6.30 -1.21 -11.99
C GLU A 133 -7.08 0.09 -11.80
N VAL A 134 -7.70 0.27 -10.63
CA VAL A 134 -8.48 1.49 -10.33
C VAL A 134 -7.57 2.71 -10.27
N THR A 135 -6.39 2.62 -9.65
CA THR A 135 -5.50 3.78 -9.53
C THR A 135 -4.94 4.19 -10.89
N GLU A 136 -4.54 3.24 -11.75
CA GLU A 136 -4.08 3.56 -13.11
C GLU A 136 -5.23 4.14 -13.96
N ALA A 137 -6.41 3.52 -13.94
CA ALA A 137 -7.60 3.98 -14.65
C ALA A 137 -8.06 5.37 -14.17
N ALA A 138 -8.05 5.61 -12.86
CA ALA A 138 -8.40 6.89 -12.25
C ALA A 138 -7.40 7.98 -12.63
N THR A 139 -6.10 7.69 -12.60
CA THR A 139 -5.06 8.66 -12.97
C THR A 139 -5.22 9.07 -14.44
N ALA A 140 -5.38 8.10 -15.35
CA ALA A 140 -5.61 8.37 -16.76
C ALA A 140 -6.91 9.16 -17.03
N ALA A 141 -8.01 8.79 -16.35
CA ALA A 141 -9.29 9.48 -16.51
C ALA A 141 -9.26 10.90 -15.94
N VAL A 142 -8.60 11.13 -14.80
CA VAL A 142 -8.45 12.47 -14.20
C VAL A 142 -7.63 13.39 -15.11
N VAL A 143 -6.51 12.90 -15.65
CA VAL A 143 -5.69 13.64 -16.60
C VAL A 143 -6.50 14.04 -17.83
N GLU A 144 -7.21 13.09 -18.44
CA GLU A 144 -8.06 13.37 -19.61
C GLU A 144 -9.19 14.36 -19.27
N ALA A 145 -9.82 14.23 -18.11
CA ALA A 145 -10.86 15.15 -17.66
C ALA A 145 -10.32 16.59 -17.52
N ILE A 146 -9.13 16.76 -16.96
CA ILE A 146 -8.46 18.06 -16.86
C ILE A 146 -8.13 18.62 -18.25
N GLU A 147 -7.58 17.80 -19.15
CA GLU A 147 -7.26 18.22 -20.52
C GLU A 147 -8.51 18.66 -21.29
N ARG A 148 -9.61 17.90 -21.17
CA ARG A 148 -10.93 18.24 -21.75
C ARG A 148 -11.45 19.55 -21.20
N TYR A 149 -11.43 19.71 -19.87
CA TYR A 149 -11.88 20.93 -19.21
C TYR A 149 -11.03 22.15 -19.61
N ALA A 150 -9.71 22.05 -19.51
CA ALA A 150 -8.78 23.12 -19.85
C ALA A 150 -8.86 23.54 -21.32
N SER A 151 -9.23 22.62 -22.23
CA SER A 151 -9.39 22.94 -23.65
C SER A 151 -10.56 23.91 -23.93
N GLY A 152 -11.57 23.97 -23.06
CA GLY A 152 -12.82 24.71 -23.28
C GLY A 152 -13.67 24.23 -24.45
N ARG A 153 -13.25 23.16 -25.16
CA ARG A 153 -13.91 22.61 -26.36
C ARG A 153 -14.76 21.38 -26.09
N HIS A 154 -14.73 20.85 -24.87
CA HIS A 154 -15.43 19.63 -24.49
C HIS A 154 -16.44 19.94 -23.39
N ALA A 155 -17.68 19.50 -23.59
CA ALA A 155 -18.71 19.49 -22.55
C ALA A 155 -18.79 18.07 -21.94
N PRO A 156 -18.99 17.94 -20.61
CA PRO A 156 -19.18 16.64 -20.01
C PRO A 156 -20.54 16.05 -20.44
N GLN A 157 -20.61 14.72 -20.53
CA GLN A 157 -21.76 14.02 -21.08
C GLN A 157 -22.70 13.54 -19.97
N ARG A 158 -23.96 13.97 -19.98
CA ARG A 158 -24.97 13.39 -19.08
C ARG A 158 -25.38 12.02 -19.58
N ILE A 159 -25.48 11.07 -18.65
CA ILE A 159 -25.91 9.71 -18.92
C ILE A 159 -27.30 9.52 -18.32
N GLU A 160 -28.28 9.33 -19.19
CA GLU A 160 -29.66 9.06 -18.77
C GLU A 160 -29.77 7.67 -18.13
N PRO A 161 -30.57 7.50 -17.07
CA PRO A 161 -30.86 6.18 -16.51
C PRO A 161 -31.39 5.23 -17.57
N GLY A 162 -30.77 4.06 -17.72
CA GLY A 162 -31.17 3.05 -18.71
C GLY A 162 -30.75 3.36 -20.16
N ALA A 163 -29.84 4.31 -20.37
CA ALA A 163 -29.31 4.61 -21.70
C ALA A 163 -28.77 3.34 -22.41
N PRO A 164 -29.07 3.12 -23.70
CA PRO A 164 -28.59 1.95 -24.44
C PRO A 164 -27.08 1.81 -24.39
N GLY A 165 -26.59 0.61 -24.05
CA GLY A 165 -25.16 0.31 -23.97
C GLY A 165 -24.48 0.70 -22.64
N VAL A 166 -25.20 1.30 -21.70
CA VAL A 166 -24.68 1.61 -20.36
C VAL A 166 -24.98 0.47 -19.40
N ARG A 167 -23.93 -0.19 -18.89
CA ARG A 167 -24.04 -1.31 -17.93
C ARG A 167 -24.19 -0.87 -16.47
N GLY A 168 -23.74 0.35 -16.15
CA GLY A 168 -23.77 0.87 -14.79
C GLY A 168 -25.20 1.08 -14.27
N ARG A 169 -25.37 0.92 -12.95
CA ARG A 169 -26.65 1.11 -12.26
C ARG A 169 -26.44 1.68 -10.86
N THR A 170 -27.48 2.21 -10.26
CA THR A 170 -27.46 2.62 -8.85
C THR A 170 -27.40 1.40 -7.94
N ARG A 171 -26.40 1.37 -7.04
CA ARG A 171 -26.18 0.30 -6.06
C ARG A 171 -26.18 0.88 -4.63
N PRO A 172 -26.83 0.23 -3.66
CA PRO A 172 -26.87 0.72 -2.29
C PRO A 172 -25.51 0.56 -1.59
N LEU A 173 -25.36 1.14 -0.41
CA LEU A 173 -24.27 0.79 0.50
C LEU A 173 -24.34 -0.72 0.83
N MET A 174 -23.27 -1.46 0.58
CA MET A 174 -23.20 -2.88 0.91
C MET A 174 -23.00 -3.07 2.42
N LYS A 175 -23.98 -3.66 3.09
CA LYS A 175 -24.02 -3.89 4.54
C LYS A 175 -23.34 -5.21 4.91
N GLN A 176 -23.28 -5.54 6.21
CA GLN A 176 -22.67 -6.80 6.66
C GLN A 176 -23.54 -8.01 6.31
N GLU A 177 -24.86 -7.83 6.25
CA GLU A 177 -25.81 -8.88 5.85
C GLU A 177 -25.53 -9.35 4.41
N ASP A 178 -25.19 -8.42 3.51
CA ASP A 178 -24.83 -8.70 2.12
C ASP A 178 -23.48 -9.45 2.00
N ARG A 179 -22.61 -9.32 3.00
CA ARG A 179 -21.25 -9.91 3.04
C ARG A 179 -21.21 -11.25 3.74
N ARG A 180 -22.28 -11.64 4.42
CA ARG A 180 -22.33 -12.79 5.34
C ARG A 180 -21.91 -14.06 4.62
N ILE A 181 -20.95 -14.78 5.23
CA ILE A 181 -20.59 -16.13 4.80
C ILE A 181 -21.60 -17.11 5.40
N ASP A 182 -22.17 -17.96 4.55
CA ASP A 182 -22.93 -19.13 4.97
C ASP A 182 -22.06 -20.37 4.73
N TRP A 183 -21.31 -20.77 5.76
CA TRP A 183 -20.38 -21.90 5.66
C TRP A 183 -21.04 -23.21 5.23
N SER A 184 -22.35 -23.37 5.43
CA SER A 184 -23.09 -24.57 5.04
C SER A 184 -23.48 -24.60 3.55
N ARG A 185 -23.38 -23.46 2.85
CA ARG A 185 -23.84 -23.30 1.46
C ARG A 185 -22.77 -22.74 0.53
N ASP A 186 -21.91 -21.87 1.03
CA ASP A 186 -20.92 -21.16 0.23
C ASP A 186 -19.74 -22.07 -0.13
N SER A 187 -19.42 -22.11 -1.41
CA SER A 187 -18.18 -22.73 -1.90
C SER A 187 -16.95 -21.95 -1.45
N THR A 188 -15.78 -22.56 -1.58
CA THR A 188 -14.48 -21.90 -1.46
C THR A 188 -14.42 -20.62 -2.29
N ALA A 189 -14.91 -20.66 -3.53
CA ALA A 189 -14.93 -19.50 -4.42
C ALA A 189 -15.86 -18.39 -3.89
N ASP A 190 -17.01 -18.72 -3.34
CA ASP A 190 -17.96 -17.75 -2.79
C ASP A 190 -17.41 -17.07 -1.53
N VAL A 191 -16.82 -17.85 -0.62
CA VAL A 191 -16.17 -17.34 0.59
C VAL A 191 -15.03 -16.40 0.22
N LEU A 192 -14.16 -16.80 -0.72
CA LEU A 192 -13.08 -15.95 -1.21
C LEU A 192 -13.61 -14.66 -1.82
N ARG A 193 -14.68 -14.71 -2.63
CA ARG A 193 -15.29 -13.53 -3.24
C ARG A 193 -15.81 -12.54 -2.18
N LYS A 194 -16.52 -13.05 -1.16
CA LYS A 194 -17.05 -12.23 -0.04
C LYS A 194 -15.93 -11.56 0.76
N ILE A 195 -14.88 -12.30 1.08
CA ILE A 195 -13.73 -11.74 1.81
C ILE A 195 -12.96 -10.76 0.92
N ARG A 196 -12.67 -11.09 -0.34
CA ARG A 196 -11.99 -10.21 -1.30
C ARG A 196 -12.72 -8.88 -1.49
N ALA A 197 -14.05 -8.89 -1.64
CA ALA A 197 -14.88 -7.68 -1.74
C ALA A 197 -14.81 -6.78 -0.49
N SER A 198 -14.47 -7.37 0.66
CA SER A 198 -14.44 -6.71 1.96
C SER A 198 -13.01 -6.45 2.49
N ASP A 199 -11.99 -6.93 1.78
CA ASP A 199 -10.60 -6.86 2.21
C ASP A 199 -10.02 -5.44 2.02
N GLY A 200 -9.22 -5.00 2.98
CA GLY A 200 -8.87 -3.61 3.24
C GLY A 200 -9.83 -3.00 4.26
N THR A 201 -11.13 -2.97 3.94
CA THR A 201 -12.23 -2.50 4.78
C THR A 201 -13.57 -2.89 4.14
N PRO A 202 -14.64 -3.25 4.87
CA PRO A 202 -14.76 -3.31 6.33
C PRO A 202 -14.42 -4.69 6.94
N GLY A 203 -14.01 -5.66 6.12
CA GLY A 203 -13.93 -7.08 6.46
C GLY A 203 -15.31 -7.73 6.59
N VAL A 204 -15.34 -9.06 6.55
CA VAL A 204 -16.58 -9.84 6.69
C VAL A 204 -16.79 -10.20 8.14
N LEU A 205 -17.89 -9.74 8.76
CA LEU A 205 -18.24 -10.12 10.13
C LEU A 205 -18.60 -11.61 10.19
N ASP A 206 -17.91 -12.34 11.06
CA ASP A 206 -18.10 -13.76 11.36
C ASP A 206 -17.67 -14.01 12.83
N ALA A 207 -17.46 -15.27 13.22
CA ALA A 207 -16.88 -15.65 14.49
C ALA A 207 -15.75 -16.68 14.31
N LEU A 208 -14.64 -16.48 15.01
CA LEU A 208 -13.59 -17.49 15.17
C LEU A 208 -13.53 -17.89 16.63
N PHE A 209 -13.50 -19.20 16.91
CA PHE A 209 -13.48 -19.73 18.27
C PHE A 209 -14.60 -19.19 19.16
N GLY A 210 -15.77 -18.92 18.57
CA GLY A 210 -16.93 -18.33 19.26
C GLY A 210 -16.85 -16.82 19.51
N VAL A 211 -15.77 -16.15 19.09
CA VAL A 211 -15.57 -14.71 19.28
C VAL A 211 -15.85 -13.95 17.98
N PRO A 212 -16.72 -12.92 17.99
CA PRO A 212 -17.05 -12.17 16.79
C PRO A 212 -15.84 -11.38 16.28
N CYS A 213 -15.59 -11.44 14.98
CA CYS A 213 -14.49 -10.73 14.34
C CYS A 213 -14.77 -10.49 12.84
N HIS A 214 -14.05 -9.53 12.27
CA HIS A 214 -14.05 -9.31 10.82
C HIS A 214 -12.88 -10.05 10.18
N LEU A 215 -13.16 -10.83 9.13
CA LEU A 215 -12.18 -11.64 8.38
C LEU A 215 -11.55 -10.86 7.23
N TYR A 216 -10.25 -11.10 6.99
CA TYR A 216 -9.42 -10.50 5.94
C TYR A 216 -8.37 -11.51 5.45
N ASP A 217 -7.70 -11.19 4.34
CA ASP A 217 -6.50 -11.89 3.87
C ASP A 217 -6.76 -13.37 3.63
N ALA A 218 -7.77 -13.65 2.79
CA ALA A 218 -8.19 -15.00 2.49
C ALA A 218 -7.55 -15.57 1.23
N HIS A 219 -7.09 -16.81 1.32
CA HIS A 219 -6.42 -17.55 0.25
C HIS A 219 -7.05 -18.93 0.07
N ALA A 220 -7.11 -19.41 -1.17
CA ALA A 220 -7.55 -20.77 -1.44
C ALA A 220 -6.54 -21.78 -0.85
N ASP A 221 -7.01 -22.90 -0.32
CA ASP A 221 -6.11 -24.02 0.01
C ASP A 221 -5.71 -24.75 -1.28
N PRO A 222 -4.42 -24.88 -1.62
CA PRO A 222 -3.99 -25.60 -2.83
C PRO A 222 -4.40 -27.08 -2.81
N ASN A 223 -4.67 -27.65 -1.64
CA ASN A 223 -5.10 -29.04 -1.45
C ASN A 223 -6.62 -29.17 -1.20
N ALA A 224 -7.42 -28.15 -1.55
CA ALA A 224 -8.85 -28.06 -1.24
C ALA A 224 -9.64 -29.34 -1.59
N ARG A 225 -9.38 -29.95 -2.76
CA ARG A 225 -10.10 -31.14 -3.23
C ARG A 225 -9.87 -32.39 -2.39
N GLU A 226 -8.70 -32.55 -1.80
CA GLU A 226 -8.39 -33.70 -0.93
C GLU A 226 -9.11 -33.61 0.42
N ARG A 227 -9.62 -32.41 0.76
CA ARG A 227 -10.28 -32.12 2.04
C ARG A 227 -11.81 -32.04 1.96
N ALA A 228 -12.37 -31.94 0.74
CA ALA A 228 -13.79 -31.69 0.49
C ALA A 228 -14.71 -32.79 1.07
N ASP A 229 -14.26 -34.04 1.08
CA ASP A 229 -15.10 -35.18 1.47
C ASP A 229 -14.96 -35.60 2.95
N ALA A 230 -14.13 -34.91 3.73
CA ALA A 230 -13.69 -35.41 5.05
C ALA A 230 -14.13 -34.56 6.25
N VAL A 231 -14.66 -33.34 6.07
CA VAL A 231 -14.88 -32.43 7.20
C VAL A 231 -16.13 -31.56 7.08
N GLU A 232 -16.80 -31.34 8.22
CA GLU A 232 -17.94 -30.44 8.36
C GLU A 232 -17.57 -29.00 7.94
N PRO A 233 -18.34 -28.37 7.02
CA PRO A 233 -18.10 -26.99 6.61
C PRO A 233 -18.13 -26.01 7.78
N GLY A 234 -17.25 -25.01 7.75
CA GLY A 234 -17.08 -24.02 8.80
C GLY A 234 -16.15 -24.44 9.94
N ARG A 235 -15.72 -25.71 10.02
CA ARG A 235 -14.75 -26.18 11.01
C ARG A 235 -13.34 -25.61 10.75
N ILE A 236 -12.66 -25.17 11.81
CA ILE A 236 -11.24 -24.77 11.75
C ILE A 236 -10.38 -26.04 11.83
N LEU A 237 -9.49 -26.22 10.84
CA LEU A 237 -8.78 -27.47 10.59
C LEU A 237 -7.34 -27.46 11.10
N ALA A 238 -6.63 -26.38 10.80
CA ALA A 238 -5.18 -26.30 10.98
C ALA A 238 -4.72 -24.84 11.04
N ARG A 239 -3.44 -24.65 11.34
CA ARG A 239 -2.73 -23.39 11.18
C ARG A 239 -1.54 -23.52 10.24
N HIS A 240 -1.16 -22.41 9.62
CA HIS A 240 0.10 -22.28 8.92
C HIS A 240 0.66 -20.89 9.20
N HIS A 241 1.81 -20.85 9.89
CA HIS A 241 2.34 -19.61 10.48
C HIS A 241 1.28 -18.84 11.27
N HIS A 242 0.83 -17.71 10.73
CA HIS A 242 -0.08 -16.78 11.37
C HIS A 242 -1.55 -16.99 10.98
N ALA A 243 -1.82 -17.80 9.95
CA ALA A 243 -3.12 -18.02 9.35
C ALA A 243 -3.78 -19.32 9.87
N ILE A 244 -5.12 -19.37 9.79
CA ILE A 244 -5.91 -20.57 10.08
C ILE A 244 -6.60 -21.08 8.81
N LEU A 245 -6.80 -22.39 8.73
CA LEU A 245 -7.53 -23.06 7.65
C LEU A 245 -8.94 -23.38 8.11
N ARG A 246 -9.96 -22.97 7.34
CA ARG A 246 -11.37 -23.22 7.65
C ARG A 246 -12.07 -23.90 6.49
N ALA A 247 -12.77 -25.00 6.78
CA ALA A 247 -13.49 -25.80 5.79
C ALA A 247 -14.64 -25.02 5.15
N THR A 248 -14.88 -25.26 3.87
CA THR A 248 -16.03 -24.79 3.08
C THR A 248 -16.79 -25.99 2.53
N THR A 249 -17.84 -25.78 1.72
CA THR A 249 -18.64 -26.88 1.18
C THR A 249 -17.90 -27.77 0.16
N ASP A 250 -16.83 -27.26 -0.45
CA ASP A 250 -16.08 -27.95 -1.52
C ASP A 250 -14.55 -27.94 -1.29
N GLY A 251 -14.10 -27.55 -0.10
CA GLY A 251 -12.68 -27.40 0.20
C GLY A 251 -12.39 -26.66 1.50
N ALA A 252 -11.49 -25.67 1.43
CA ALA A 252 -11.12 -24.86 2.57
C ALA A 252 -10.50 -23.51 2.15
N VAL A 253 -10.59 -22.52 3.03
CA VAL A 253 -9.94 -21.21 2.88
C VAL A 253 -8.97 -20.95 4.03
N TRP A 254 -7.82 -20.40 3.70
CA TRP A 254 -6.91 -19.79 4.66
C TRP A 254 -7.38 -18.39 5.01
N ILE A 255 -7.31 -17.99 6.27
CA ILE A 255 -7.59 -16.63 6.76
C ILE A 255 -6.36 -16.15 7.52
N GLY A 256 -5.69 -15.12 7.00
CA GLY A 256 -4.46 -14.57 7.59
C GLY A 256 -4.72 -13.50 8.64
N HIS A 257 -5.75 -12.67 8.49
CA HIS A 257 -5.95 -11.49 9.32
C HIS A 257 -7.38 -11.33 9.82
N VAL A 258 -7.51 -10.78 11.03
CA VAL A 258 -8.79 -10.49 11.67
C VAL A 258 -8.79 -9.14 12.38
N LYS A 259 -9.98 -8.57 12.56
CA LYS A 259 -10.23 -7.48 13.52
C LYS A 259 -11.30 -7.94 14.49
N ARG A 260 -10.96 -8.13 15.76
CA ARG A 260 -11.92 -8.50 16.81
C ARG A 260 -13.06 -7.48 16.88
N ALA A 261 -14.30 -7.96 17.00
CA ALA A 261 -15.50 -7.13 17.06
C ALA A 261 -16.05 -7.02 18.49
N ASP A 262 -15.54 -7.83 19.41
CA ASP A 262 -15.84 -7.79 20.84
C ASP A 262 -14.97 -6.79 21.63
N ILE A 263 -13.95 -6.20 20.99
CA ILE A 263 -13.06 -5.21 21.58
C ILE A 263 -13.31 -3.85 20.92
N GLU A 264 -13.64 -2.84 21.72
CA GLU A 264 -13.77 -1.47 21.24
C GLU A 264 -12.42 -0.92 20.75
N GLY A 265 -12.42 -0.26 19.60
CA GLY A 265 -11.19 0.29 19.02
C GLY A 265 -10.20 -0.77 18.56
N ALA A 266 -10.63 -2.02 18.39
CA ALA A 266 -9.83 -3.08 17.79
C ALA A 266 -9.35 -2.71 16.38
N PHE A 267 -8.19 -3.25 16.04
CA PHE A 267 -7.54 -3.06 14.76
C PHE A 267 -7.14 -4.41 14.17
N LYS A 268 -6.78 -4.41 12.88
CA LYS A 268 -6.45 -5.64 12.15
C LYS A 268 -5.15 -6.25 12.68
N LEU A 269 -5.16 -7.55 12.95
CA LEU A 269 -4.01 -8.33 13.41
C LEU A 269 -3.95 -9.67 12.67
N PRO A 270 -2.75 -10.29 12.56
CA PRO A 270 -2.66 -11.68 12.16
C PRO A 270 -3.49 -12.57 13.10
N VAL A 271 -4.13 -13.63 12.59
CA VAL A 271 -5.02 -14.48 13.41
C VAL A 271 -4.30 -15.06 14.63
N ALA A 272 -3.06 -15.54 14.45
CA ALA A 272 -2.24 -16.06 15.55
C ALA A 272 -1.89 -15.01 16.63
N VAL A 273 -1.96 -13.71 16.32
CA VAL A 273 -1.75 -12.64 17.31
C VAL A 273 -3.05 -12.28 18.01
N ALA A 274 -4.18 -12.32 17.30
CA ALA A 274 -5.50 -12.04 17.89
C ALA A 274 -6.03 -13.19 18.77
N PHE A 275 -5.63 -14.44 18.47
CA PHE A 275 -6.06 -15.67 19.12
C PHE A 275 -4.87 -16.62 19.42
N PRO A 276 -3.89 -16.20 20.23
CA PRO A 276 -2.63 -16.92 20.38
C PRO A 276 -2.80 -18.33 20.96
N GLU A 277 -3.61 -18.49 22.00
CA GLU A 277 -3.84 -19.79 22.65
C GLU A 277 -4.59 -20.76 21.73
N GLN A 278 -5.67 -20.29 21.11
CA GLN A 278 -6.51 -21.10 20.25
C GLN A 278 -5.76 -21.54 18.99
N VAL A 279 -4.96 -20.65 18.39
CA VAL A 279 -4.16 -20.98 17.22
C VAL A 279 -3.02 -21.92 17.60
N ALA A 280 -2.34 -21.72 18.72
CA ALA A 280 -1.27 -22.62 19.16
C ALA A 280 -1.74 -24.08 19.34
N ALA A 281 -3.00 -24.29 19.74
CA ALA A 281 -3.62 -25.60 19.89
C ALA A 281 -3.97 -26.31 18.55
N LEU A 282 -3.97 -25.59 17.43
CA LEU A 282 -4.24 -26.17 16.12
C LEU A 282 -3.03 -26.93 15.58
N ALA A 283 -3.32 -28.02 14.86
CA ALA A 283 -2.31 -28.75 14.10
C ALA A 283 -1.63 -27.84 13.07
N SER A 284 -0.30 -27.91 12.97
CA SER A 284 0.45 -27.15 11.98
C SER A 284 0.42 -27.87 10.64
N ALA A 285 -0.08 -27.22 9.59
CA ALA A 285 0.00 -27.72 8.23
C ALA A 285 1.37 -27.40 7.60
N SER A 286 1.87 -28.31 6.77
CA SER A 286 3.11 -28.15 6.01
C SER A 286 2.99 -27.22 4.81
N GLY A 287 1.76 -26.94 4.35
CA GLY A 287 1.46 -25.98 3.30
C GLY A 287 0.42 -24.95 3.74
N GLY A 288 0.41 -23.79 3.08
CA GLY A 288 -0.49 -22.68 3.36
C GLY A 288 -0.20 -21.48 2.46
N PRO A 289 -0.64 -20.27 2.82
CA PRO A 289 -0.30 -19.06 2.08
C PRO A 289 1.21 -18.80 2.17
N ASP A 290 1.91 -18.98 1.06
CA ASP A 290 3.35 -18.72 0.96
C ASP A 290 3.60 -17.21 0.91
N GLU A 291 3.68 -16.58 2.09
CA GLU A 291 4.08 -15.18 2.19
C GLU A 291 5.50 -14.93 1.66
N VAL A 292 6.38 -15.94 1.72
CA VAL A 292 7.75 -15.87 1.21
C VAL A 292 7.99 -17.04 0.26
N ARG A 293 8.31 -16.74 -1.00
CA ARG A 293 8.51 -17.76 -2.04
C ARG A 293 9.79 -17.48 -2.81
N TYR A 294 10.53 -18.53 -3.12
CA TYR A 294 11.71 -18.45 -3.98
C TYR A 294 11.48 -19.21 -5.28
N GLU A 295 11.91 -18.63 -6.40
CA GLU A 295 11.92 -19.26 -7.72
C GLU A 295 13.23 -18.97 -8.46
N GLU A 296 13.58 -19.80 -9.43
CA GLU A 296 14.77 -19.65 -10.26
C GLU A 296 14.38 -19.52 -11.73
N ASP A 297 15.01 -18.55 -12.40
CA ASP A 297 14.96 -18.39 -13.86
C ASP A 297 16.40 -18.30 -14.37
N GLY A 298 16.93 -19.44 -14.80
CA GLY A 298 18.32 -19.57 -15.24
C GLY A 298 19.31 -19.22 -14.12
N ALA A 299 20.05 -18.13 -14.30
CA ALA A 299 21.04 -17.65 -13.33
C ALA A 299 20.49 -16.60 -12.34
N VAL A 300 19.17 -16.36 -12.36
CA VAL A 300 18.49 -15.39 -11.52
C VAL A 300 17.63 -16.12 -10.50
N GLY A 301 17.86 -15.84 -9.21
CA GLY A 301 16.93 -16.22 -8.14
C GLY A 301 15.98 -15.06 -7.86
N ILE A 302 14.70 -15.34 -7.63
CA ILE A 302 13.69 -14.32 -7.30
C ILE A 302 13.04 -14.72 -5.98
N LEU A 303 13.18 -13.84 -4.99
CA LEU A 303 12.62 -13.98 -3.66
C LEU A 303 11.44 -13.01 -3.51
N HIS A 304 10.24 -13.58 -3.50
CA HIS A 304 8.98 -12.90 -3.24
C HIS A 304 8.71 -12.85 -1.74
N PHE A 305 8.16 -11.74 -1.25
CA PHE A 305 7.70 -11.59 0.13
C PHE A 305 6.45 -10.71 0.20
N ALA A 306 5.29 -11.33 0.03
CA ALA A 306 4.00 -10.66 -0.08
C ALA A 306 3.33 -10.48 1.29
N PHE A 307 3.99 -9.80 2.21
CA PHE A 307 3.42 -9.52 3.53
C PHE A 307 2.20 -8.60 3.44
N TYR A 308 1.14 -8.92 4.19
CA TYR A 308 -0.12 -8.18 4.17
C TYR A 308 0.10 -6.68 4.49
N ASN A 309 -0.41 -5.80 3.61
CA ASN A 309 -0.14 -4.35 3.63
C ASN A 309 1.34 -3.94 3.59
N GLY A 310 2.26 -4.83 3.19
CA GLY A 310 3.70 -4.59 3.22
C GLY A 310 4.29 -4.40 4.62
N ALA A 311 3.54 -4.69 5.68
CA ALA A 311 3.97 -4.55 7.06
C ALA A 311 4.81 -5.77 7.49
N MET A 312 6.03 -5.54 7.97
CA MET A 312 6.98 -6.61 8.25
C MET A 312 7.10 -6.82 9.76
N SER A 313 6.43 -7.83 10.32
CA SER A 313 6.58 -8.19 11.74
C SER A 313 7.96 -8.81 12.00
N THR A 314 8.38 -8.85 13.26
CA THR A 314 9.64 -9.50 13.66
C THR A 314 9.75 -10.91 13.08
N ALA A 315 8.72 -11.74 13.27
CA ALA A 315 8.69 -13.12 12.76
C ALA A 315 8.68 -13.20 11.21
N GLN A 316 8.08 -12.25 10.51
CA GLN A 316 8.13 -12.18 9.03
C GLN A 316 9.53 -11.81 8.55
N CYS A 317 10.23 -10.89 9.23
CA CYS A 317 11.60 -10.52 8.92
C CYS A 317 12.56 -11.70 9.12
N GLU A 318 12.41 -12.46 10.20
CA GLU A 318 13.18 -13.68 10.46
C GLU A 318 12.96 -14.74 9.37
N ARG A 319 11.71 -14.95 8.93
CA ARG A 319 11.40 -15.85 7.80
C ARG A 319 12.01 -15.35 6.50
N LEU A 320 11.94 -14.06 6.21
CA LEU A 320 12.56 -13.46 5.02
C LEU A 320 14.09 -13.64 5.06
N LEU A 321 14.72 -13.40 6.20
CA LEU A 321 16.16 -13.60 6.38
C LEU A 321 16.56 -15.06 6.17
N ALA A 322 15.80 -16.01 6.72
CA ALA A 322 16.03 -17.43 6.53
C ALA A 322 15.92 -17.82 5.03
N ALA A 323 14.88 -17.35 4.35
CA ALA A 323 14.68 -17.60 2.92
C ALA A 323 15.76 -16.91 2.06
N TYR A 324 16.19 -15.70 2.43
CA TYR A 324 17.29 -15.00 1.77
C TYR A 324 18.60 -15.79 1.90
N ARG A 325 18.94 -16.28 3.09
CA ARG A 325 20.12 -17.14 3.31
C ARG A 325 20.03 -18.45 2.52
N ALA A 326 18.85 -19.05 2.46
CA ALA A 326 18.62 -20.24 1.62
C ALA A 326 18.82 -19.94 0.13
N ALA A 327 18.35 -18.79 -0.35
CA ALA A 327 18.57 -18.33 -1.72
C ALA A 327 20.06 -18.08 -2.03
N LEU A 328 20.84 -17.60 -1.06
CA LEU A 328 22.30 -17.45 -1.23
C LEU A 328 23.01 -18.80 -1.41
N ALA A 329 22.48 -19.89 -0.87
CA ALA A 329 23.05 -21.23 -1.08
C ALA A 329 22.81 -21.78 -2.51
N ARG A 330 22.00 -21.08 -3.31
CA ARG A 330 21.69 -21.46 -4.69
C ARG A 330 22.73 -20.91 -5.68
N PRO A 331 22.99 -21.60 -6.81
CA PRO A 331 24.01 -21.22 -7.78
C PRO A 331 23.54 -20.08 -8.73
N THR A 332 22.98 -19.02 -8.17
CA THR A 332 22.48 -17.85 -8.90
C THR A 332 23.49 -16.70 -8.91
N ARG A 333 23.54 -15.97 -10.03
CA ARG A 333 24.41 -14.80 -10.25
C ARG A 333 23.71 -13.49 -9.90
N VAL A 334 22.39 -13.49 -9.89
CA VAL A 334 21.56 -12.35 -9.52
C VAL A 334 20.50 -12.83 -8.55
N LEU A 335 20.26 -12.08 -7.48
CA LEU A 335 19.17 -12.31 -6.54
C LEU A 335 18.25 -11.09 -6.53
N VAL A 336 17.00 -11.30 -6.96
CA VAL A 336 15.96 -10.28 -7.00
C VAL A 336 15.08 -10.40 -5.75
N LEU A 337 14.90 -9.31 -5.02
CA LEU A 337 13.90 -9.15 -3.96
C LEU A 337 12.67 -8.50 -4.58
N ALA A 338 11.58 -9.24 -4.70
CA ALA A 338 10.40 -8.81 -5.46
C ALA A 338 9.26 -8.25 -4.59
N GLY A 339 9.35 -8.32 -3.26
CA GLY A 339 8.25 -7.94 -2.37
C GLY A 339 6.94 -8.64 -2.73
N GLY A 340 5.81 -7.94 -2.55
CA GLY A 340 4.50 -8.33 -3.05
C GLY A 340 4.01 -7.44 -4.21
N PRO A 341 2.93 -7.84 -4.90
CA PRO A 341 2.40 -7.10 -6.05
C PRO A 341 1.84 -5.72 -5.67
N ASP A 342 1.32 -5.56 -4.46
CA ASP A 342 0.73 -4.30 -4.00
C ASP A 342 1.72 -3.40 -3.25
N PHE A 343 2.74 -4.01 -2.64
CA PHE A 343 3.75 -3.34 -1.84
C PHE A 343 5.07 -4.07 -1.93
N PHE A 344 6.17 -3.32 -2.08
CA PHE A 344 7.48 -3.87 -1.78
C PHE A 344 7.64 -4.05 -0.26
N SER A 345 7.53 -2.97 0.50
CA SER A 345 7.52 -2.97 1.97
C SER A 345 7.12 -1.59 2.52
N ASN A 346 6.46 -1.56 3.68
CA ASN A 346 6.18 -0.36 4.47
C ASN A 346 6.96 -0.31 5.79
N GLY A 347 7.95 -1.21 5.96
CA GLY A 347 8.78 -1.31 7.17
C GLY A 347 8.11 -2.07 8.30
N ILE A 348 8.39 -1.66 9.55
CA ILE A 348 7.94 -2.33 10.78
C ILE A 348 6.42 -2.54 10.84
N HIS A 349 5.99 -3.64 11.48
CA HIS A 349 4.56 -3.96 11.58
C HIS A 349 3.89 -3.27 12.76
N LEU A 350 3.46 -2.03 12.54
CA LEU A 350 2.89 -1.16 13.57
C LEU A 350 1.71 -1.80 14.33
N ASN A 351 0.86 -2.60 13.70
CA ASN A 351 -0.26 -3.25 14.39
C ASN A 351 0.22 -4.34 15.37
N VAL A 352 1.18 -5.19 14.98
CA VAL A 352 1.74 -6.21 15.88
C VAL A 352 2.49 -5.54 17.03
N ILE A 353 3.22 -4.46 16.74
CA ILE A 353 3.85 -3.60 17.76
C ILE A 353 2.81 -3.03 18.74
N GLU A 354 1.73 -2.43 18.25
CA GLU A 354 0.69 -1.83 19.10
C GLU A 354 -0.06 -2.88 19.93
N ALA A 355 -0.17 -4.11 19.45
CA ALA A 355 -0.79 -5.22 20.18
C ALA A 355 0.15 -5.90 21.20
N ALA A 356 1.45 -5.64 21.14
CA ALA A 356 2.40 -6.28 22.03
C ALA A 356 2.27 -5.78 23.48
N PRO A 357 2.57 -6.62 24.49
CA PRO A 357 2.55 -6.20 25.90
C PRO A 357 3.46 -4.98 26.19
N SER A 358 4.59 -4.91 25.49
CA SER A 358 5.49 -3.76 25.47
C SER A 358 5.71 -3.35 24.02
N PRO A 359 5.01 -2.33 23.52
CA PRO A 359 5.20 -1.85 22.17
C PRO A 359 6.60 -1.32 21.91
N ALA A 360 7.28 -0.75 22.92
CA ALA A 360 8.67 -0.32 22.76
C ALA A 360 9.61 -1.51 22.51
N ASP A 361 9.45 -2.61 23.25
CA ASP A 361 10.25 -3.82 23.07
C ASP A 361 9.97 -4.51 21.74
N GLU A 362 8.70 -4.57 21.31
CA GLU A 362 8.38 -5.12 19.98
C GLU A 362 8.92 -4.21 18.86
N SER A 363 8.87 -2.88 19.01
CA SER A 363 9.53 -1.96 18.07
C SER A 363 11.04 -2.23 17.98
N TRP A 364 11.69 -2.44 19.13
CA TRP A 364 13.13 -2.74 19.20
C TRP A 364 13.49 -4.07 18.54
N ARG A 365 12.72 -5.13 18.81
CA ARG A 365 12.88 -6.42 18.13
C ARG A 365 12.66 -6.29 16.63
N ASN A 366 11.60 -5.61 16.23
CA ASN A 366 11.21 -5.53 14.82
C ASN A 366 12.24 -4.74 13.99
N ILE A 367 12.76 -3.61 14.50
CA ILE A 367 13.78 -2.86 13.75
C ILE A 367 15.09 -3.65 13.63
N ASN A 368 15.49 -4.38 14.67
CA ASN A 368 16.68 -5.24 14.60
C ASN A 368 16.51 -6.37 13.59
N ALA A 369 15.33 -6.99 13.53
CA ALA A 369 15.05 -8.04 12.56
C ALA A 369 15.04 -7.53 11.11
N ILE A 370 14.59 -6.29 10.86
CA ILE A 370 14.71 -5.65 9.54
C ILE A 370 16.19 -5.35 9.23
N ASP A 371 16.95 -4.82 10.20
CA ASP A 371 18.37 -4.55 10.02
C ASP A 371 19.17 -5.82 9.72
N ASP A 372 18.81 -6.96 10.31
CA ASP A 372 19.44 -8.26 10.01
C ASP A 372 19.23 -8.67 8.54
N VAL A 373 18.04 -8.40 7.97
CA VAL A 373 17.78 -8.59 6.53
C VAL A 373 18.64 -7.63 5.70
N CYS A 374 18.66 -6.34 6.08
CA CYS A 374 19.46 -5.32 5.39
C CYS A 374 20.95 -5.66 5.38
N GLU A 375 21.48 -6.09 6.52
CA GLU A 375 22.88 -6.49 6.67
C GLU A 375 23.22 -7.71 5.80
N ALA A 376 22.34 -8.70 5.74
CA ALA A 376 22.53 -9.86 4.88
C ALA A 376 22.60 -9.46 3.39
N ILE A 377 21.79 -8.48 2.97
CA ILE A 377 21.83 -7.95 1.60
C ILE A 377 23.14 -7.20 1.35
N LEU A 378 23.54 -6.29 2.25
CA LEU A 378 24.72 -5.45 2.10
C LEU A 378 26.04 -6.25 2.13
N THR A 379 26.05 -7.37 2.84
CA THR A 379 27.21 -8.28 2.94
C THR A 379 27.25 -9.33 1.83
N THR A 380 26.23 -9.43 0.99
CA THR A 380 26.23 -10.27 -0.20
C THR A 380 27.16 -9.66 -1.24
N THR A 381 28.34 -10.24 -1.47
CA THR A 381 29.37 -9.67 -2.37
C THR A 381 29.73 -10.56 -3.56
N ASP A 382 29.14 -11.75 -3.67
CA ASP A 382 29.42 -12.75 -4.71
C ASP A 382 28.45 -12.69 -5.90
N ARG A 383 27.32 -12.01 -5.74
CA ARG A 383 26.27 -11.84 -6.74
C ARG A 383 25.70 -10.41 -6.73
N VAL A 384 24.93 -10.08 -7.76
CA VAL A 384 24.20 -8.80 -7.82
C VAL A 384 22.86 -8.95 -7.09
N THR A 385 22.51 -7.99 -6.24
CA THR A 385 21.20 -7.92 -5.56
C THR A 385 20.34 -6.82 -6.18
N ILE A 386 19.07 -7.10 -6.43
CA ILE A 386 18.14 -6.17 -7.09
C ILE A 386 16.85 -6.09 -6.27
N ALA A 387 16.41 -4.90 -5.87
CA ALA A 387 15.06 -4.68 -5.35
C ALA A 387 14.12 -4.36 -6.52
N ALA A 388 13.12 -5.20 -6.74
CA ALA A 388 12.09 -5.01 -7.78
C ALA A 388 10.78 -4.54 -7.13
N LEU A 389 10.52 -3.24 -7.17
CA LEU A 389 9.36 -2.60 -6.57
C LEU A 389 8.16 -2.70 -7.51
N GLN A 390 7.37 -3.76 -7.33
CA GLN A 390 6.11 -3.97 -8.05
C GLN A 390 5.03 -2.96 -7.61
N GLY A 391 5.02 -2.68 -6.31
CA GLY A 391 4.09 -1.77 -5.64
C GLY A 391 4.79 -0.82 -4.68
N ASN A 392 4.00 -0.02 -3.98
CA ASN A 392 4.50 1.11 -3.18
C ASN A 392 5.46 0.66 -2.07
N ALA A 393 6.35 1.57 -1.68
CA ALA A 393 7.19 1.39 -0.50
C ALA A 393 7.22 2.66 0.37
N GLY A 394 7.23 2.47 1.68
CA GLY A 394 7.21 3.57 2.64
C GLY A 394 8.13 3.30 3.82
N ALA A 395 8.57 4.39 4.46
CA ALA A 395 9.41 4.35 5.66
C ALA A 395 10.60 3.39 5.48
N GLY A 396 10.84 2.48 6.44
CA GLY A 396 11.91 1.50 6.40
C GLY A 396 11.86 0.57 5.19
N GLY A 397 10.69 0.34 4.60
CA GLY A 397 10.57 -0.48 3.40
C GLY A 397 11.24 0.15 2.16
N ALA A 398 11.22 1.48 2.05
CA ALA A 398 11.94 2.19 0.99
C ALA A 398 13.46 2.07 1.19
N PHE A 399 13.95 2.19 2.43
CA PHE A 399 15.37 2.07 2.75
C PHE A 399 15.88 0.62 2.65
N LEU A 400 15.06 -0.37 3.00
CA LEU A 400 15.32 -1.79 2.75
C LEU A 400 15.61 -2.04 1.27
N ALA A 401 14.82 -1.48 0.35
CA ALA A 401 15.09 -1.60 -1.09
C ALA A 401 16.49 -1.06 -1.45
N MET A 402 16.86 0.08 -0.86
CA MET A 402 18.12 0.78 -1.13
C MET A 402 19.36 0.02 -0.64
N THR A 403 19.20 -1.07 0.12
CA THR A 403 20.31 -1.96 0.49
C THR A 403 20.79 -2.86 -0.65
N CYS A 404 19.95 -3.09 -1.66
CA CYS A 404 20.33 -3.84 -2.87
C CYS A 404 21.35 -3.06 -3.72
N ASP A 405 22.04 -3.72 -4.66
CA ASP A 405 22.90 -3.02 -5.62
C ASP A 405 22.10 -2.13 -6.57
N GLU A 406 20.96 -2.63 -7.04
CA GLU A 406 20.06 -1.92 -7.93
C GLU A 406 18.63 -1.89 -7.36
N VAL A 407 17.91 -0.80 -7.60
CA VAL A 407 16.48 -0.66 -7.29
C VAL A 407 15.73 -0.34 -8.57
N TRP A 408 14.85 -1.23 -9.00
CA TRP A 408 14.01 -1.08 -10.18
C TRP A 408 12.56 -0.93 -9.75
N ALA A 409 11.89 0.13 -10.18
CA ALA A 409 10.51 0.41 -9.81
C ALA A 409 9.58 0.43 -11.02
N ARG A 410 8.36 -0.10 -10.85
CA ARG A 410 7.28 0.11 -11.83
C ARG A 410 6.93 1.59 -11.88
N ALA A 411 6.64 2.14 -13.07
CA ALA A 411 6.36 3.57 -13.26
C ALA A 411 5.29 4.14 -12.30
N GLY A 412 4.24 3.37 -12.00
CA GLY A 412 3.16 3.79 -11.11
C GLY A 412 3.45 3.71 -9.60
N VAL A 413 4.64 3.26 -9.19
CA VAL A 413 5.03 3.13 -7.78
C VAL A 413 5.19 4.50 -7.13
N ILE A 414 4.68 4.61 -5.91
CA ILE A 414 4.89 5.75 -5.02
C ILE A 414 5.79 5.35 -3.85
N LEU A 415 6.79 6.17 -3.59
CA LEU A 415 7.72 6.06 -2.47
C LEU A 415 7.40 7.10 -1.41
N ASN A 416 7.42 6.70 -0.14
CA ASN A 416 7.42 7.61 1.01
C ASN A 416 8.71 7.41 1.82
N PRO A 417 9.89 7.87 1.33
CA PRO A 417 11.20 7.58 1.92
C PRO A 417 11.49 8.49 3.13
N HIS A 418 10.57 8.51 4.10
CA HIS A 418 10.66 9.35 5.29
C HIS A 418 9.91 8.76 6.48
N TYR A 419 10.18 9.29 7.67
CA TYR A 419 9.54 8.89 8.92
C TYR A 419 8.67 9.99 9.56
N ARG A 420 8.48 11.11 8.87
CA ARG A 420 7.76 12.29 9.38
C ARG A 420 6.31 12.03 9.84
N ASN A 421 5.65 11.03 9.27
CA ASN A 421 4.30 10.63 9.67
C ASN A 421 4.26 9.67 10.87
N MET A 422 5.42 9.18 11.32
CA MET A 422 5.53 8.19 12.38
C MET A 422 6.33 8.76 13.56
N GLY A 423 5.93 9.94 14.04
CA GLY A 423 6.59 10.57 15.19
C GLY A 423 8.06 10.93 14.96
N ASN A 424 8.44 11.14 13.69
CA ASN A 424 9.81 11.50 13.31
C ASN A 424 10.87 10.49 13.80
N LEU A 425 10.60 9.18 13.63
CA LEU A 425 11.63 8.16 13.80
C LEU A 425 12.90 8.55 13.03
N TYR A 426 14.06 8.24 13.61
CA TYR A 426 15.33 8.48 12.94
C TYR A 426 15.49 7.60 11.69
N GLY A 427 15.02 6.35 11.75
CA GLY A 427 15.23 5.32 10.73
C GLY A 427 16.52 4.53 10.95
N SER A 428 16.56 3.28 10.48
CA SER A 428 17.74 2.42 10.53
C SER A 428 18.03 1.90 9.13
N GLU A 429 17.91 0.59 8.86
CA GLU A 429 18.04 0.01 7.52
C GLU A 429 19.33 0.44 6.79
N TYR A 430 20.36 0.81 7.55
CA TYR A 430 21.63 1.33 7.08
C TYR A 430 21.47 2.55 6.17
N TRP A 431 20.42 3.37 6.37
CA TRP A 431 20.15 4.54 5.52
C TRP A 431 21.32 5.54 5.56
N THR A 432 22.02 5.68 6.69
CA THR A 432 23.18 6.57 6.82
C THR A 432 24.40 6.06 6.05
N TYR A 433 24.41 4.77 5.69
CA TYR A 433 25.39 4.17 4.78
C TYR A 433 24.91 4.21 3.31
N THR A 434 23.66 3.82 3.02
CA THR A 434 23.17 3.66 1.64
C THR A 434 22.77 4.97 0.98
N LEU A 435 22.04 5.84 1.68
CA LEU A 435 21.43 7.03 1.10
C LEU A 435 22.46 8.06 0.58
N PRO A 436 23.55 8.38 1.29
CA PRO A 436 24.58 9.29 0.78
C PRO A 436 25.28 8.81 -0.49
N ARG A 437 25.29 7.49 -0.72
CA ARG A 437 25.89 6.88 -1.93
C ARG A 437 24.92 6.87 -3.11
N ARG A 438 23.63 6.93 -2.85
CA ARG A 438 22.56 6.86 -3.86
C ARG A 438 22.14 8.22 -4.37
N VAL A 439 21.95 9.19 -3.47
CA VAL A 439 21.45 10.52 -3.82
C VAL A 439 22.52 11.27 -4.64
N LYS A 440 22.25 11.42 -5.94
CA LYS A 440 23.18 12.04 -6.90
C LYS A 440 23.08 13.56 -6.92
N ARG A 441 21.96 14.10 -6.41
CA ARG A 441 21.63 15.53 -6.44
C ARG A 441 20.93 15.92 -5.14
N GLY A 442 21.37 17.01 -4.53
CA GLY A 442 20.82 17.52 -3.27
C GLY A 442 21.43 16.88 -2.03
N ASP A 443 20.92 17.29 -0.87
CA ASP A 443 21.32 16.73 0.43
C ASP A 443 20.59 15.39 0.67
N PRO A 444 21.31 14.27 0.89
CA PRO A 444 20.70 13.00 1.26
C PRO A 444 19.73 13.12 2.44
N ARG A 445 20.01 14.01 3.41
CA ARG A 445 19.13 14.25 4.56
C ARG A 445 17.83 14.97 4.17
N ALA A 446 17.83 15.72 3.07
CA ALA A 446 16.62 16.37 2.57
C ALA A 446 15.57 15.35 2.13
N VAL A 447 15.97 14.18 1.64
CA VAL A 447 15.06 13.07 1.29
C VAL A 447 14.23 12.67 2.52
N MET A 448 14.87 12.49 3.67
CA MET A 448 14.18 12.12 4.92
C MET A 448 13.35 13.25 5.51
N ASN A 449 13.66 14.50 5.14
CA ASN A 449 12.91 15.69 5.54
C ASN A 449 11.71 15.95 4.62
N HIS A 450 11.72 15.39 3.42
CA HIS A 450 10.65 15.53 2.45
C HIS A 450 9.47 14.63 2.86
N ARG A 451 8.37 15.26 3.29
CA ARG A 451 7.18 14.58 3.82
C ARG A 451 6.14 14.22 2.75
N LEU A 452 6.35 14.65 1.51
CA LEU A 452 5.45 14.33 0.40
C LEU A 452 5.90 13.04 -0.28
N PRO A 453 4.98 12.30 -0.92
CA PRO A 453 5.30 11.14 -1.74
C PRO A 453 6.17 11.55 -2.92
N VAL A 454 7.01 10.60 -3.34
CA VAL A 454 7.94 10.71 -4.46
C VAL A 454 7.53 9.67 -5.52
N SER A 455 7.39 10.06 -6.78
CA SER A 455 7.14 9.11 -7.87
C SER A 455 8.38 8.26 -8.17
N ALA A 456 8.20 7.17 -8.90
CA ALA A 456 9.33 6.42 -9.47
C ALA A 456 10.24 7.31 -10.35
N CYS A 457 9.65 8.23 -11.14
CA CYS A 457 10.38 9.15 -12.02
C CYS A 457 11.20 10.19 -11.23
N GLU A 458 10.60 10.82 -10.22
CA GLU A 458 11.30 11.75 -9.33
C GLU A 458 12.43 11.01 -8.59
N ALA A 459 12.14 9.83 -8.06
CA ALA A 459 13.11 8.98 -7.39
C ALA A 459 14.30 8.62 -8.30
N LEU A 460 14.07 8.37 -9.59
CA LEU A 460 15.13 8.15 -10.56
C LEU A 460 15.99 9.41 -10.74
N SER A 461 15.35 10.58 -10.84
CA SER A 461 16.03 11.86 -11.06
C SER A 461 16.97 12.26 -9.91
N VAL A 462 16.64 11.87 -8.67
CA VAL A 462 17.46 12.11 -7.48
C VAL A 462 18.42 10.96 -7.14
N GLY A 463 18.26 9.79 -7.78
CA GLY A 463 19.11 8.62 -7.60
C GLY A 463 18.67 7.63 -6.50
N LEU A 464 17.43 7.73 -6.03
CA LEU A 464 16.84 6.78 -5.08
C LEU A 464 16.49 5.43 -5.72
N VAL A 465 16.17 5.44 -7.03
CA VAL A 465 16.03 4.23 -7.85
C VAL A 465 16.97 4.28 -9.04
N ASP A 466 17.33 3.11 -9.55
CA ASP A 466 18.29 2.93 -10.64
C ASP A 466 17.60 2.75 -12.00
N ALA A 467 16.36 2.27 -12.01
CA ALA A 467 15.53 2.18 -13.21
C ALA A 467 14.04 2.34 -12.91
N VAL A 468 13.33 2.96 -13.84
CA VAL A 468 11.87 2.93 -13.92
C VAL A 468 11.48 2.04 -15.09
N ILE A 469 10.57 1.10 -14.84
CA ILE A 469 10.07 0.15 -15.84
C ILE A 469 8.64 0.53 -16.18
N GLU A 470 8.43 0.93 -17.44
CA GLU A 470 7.13 1.16 -18.06
C GLU A 470 6.49 -0.18 -18.39
N ALA A 471 5.81 -0.77 -17.40
CA ALA A 471 5.04 -1.99 -17.56
C ALA A 471 3.81 -1.95 -16.67
N ASP A 472 2.77 -2.67 -17.07
CA ASP A 472 1.65 -2.96 -16.18
C ASP A 472 2.06 -3.94 -15.06
N ARG A 473 1.12 -4.24 -14.18
CA ARG A 473 1.36 -5.17 -13.07
C ARG A 473 1.85 -6.55 -13.55
N ALA A 474 1.30 -7.06 -14.65
CA ALA A 474 1.61 -8.40 -15.13
C ALA A 474 2.98 -8.47 -15.80
N GLY A 475 3.31 -7.49 -16.64
CA GLY A 475 4.55 -7.45 -17.41
C GLY A 475 5.77 -6.99 -16.61
N PHE A 476 5.60 -6.32 -15.46
CA PHE A 476 6.73 -5.79 -14.70
C PHE A 476 7.73 -6.87 -14.28
N LEU A 477 7.28 -8.00 -13.72
CA LEU A 477 8.18 -9.07 -13.31
C LEU A 477 8.85 -9.78 -14.50
N ASP A 478 8.16 -9.87 -15.64
CA ASP A 478 8.74 -10.45 -16.85
C ASP A 478 9.87 -9.57 -17.39
N GLU A 479 9.69 -8.25 -17.37
CA GLU A 479 10.75 -7.30 -17.74
C GLU A 479 11.91 -7.33 -16.73
N VAL A 480 11.63 -7.47 -15.43
CA VAL A 480 12.66 -7.68 -14.40
C VAL A 480 13.45 -8.96 -14.67
N ARG A 481 12.79 -10.08 -14.98
CA ARG A 481 13.44 -11.35 -15.34
C ARG A 481 14.36 -11.19 -16.55
N LEU A 482 13.86 -10.53 -17.61
CA LEU A 482 14.61 -10.27 -18.82
C LEU A 482 15.88 -9.45 -18.53
N ARG A 483 15.73 -8.31 -17.83
CA ARG A 483 16.86 -7.43 -17.48
C ARG A 483 17.84 -8.09 -16.53
N ALA A 484 17.36 -8.81 -15.51
CA ALA A 484 18.21 -9.52 -14.55
C ALA A 484 19.02 -10.63 -15.23
N ASN A 485 18.42 -11.37 -16.17
CA ASN A 485 19.16 -12.33 -17.00
C ASN A 485 20.20 -11.62 -17.89
N GLY A 486 19.89 -10.43 -18.41
CA GLY A 486 20.85 -9.57 -19.11
C GLY A 486 22.05 -9.19 -18.23
N VAL A 487 21.81 -8.78 -16.98
CA VAL A 487 22.86 -8.51 -15.98
C VAL A 487 23.69 -9.76 -15.73
N ALA A 488 23.04 -10.91 -15.50
CA ALA A 488 23.72 -12.18 -15.24
C ALA A 488 24.62 -12.61 -16.41
N ARG A 489 24.23 -12.32 -17.67
CA ARG A 489 24.97 -12.71 -18.87
C ARG A 489 25.98 -11.65 -19.35
N SER A 490 26.05 -10.50 -18.68
CA SER A 490 26.95 -9.42 -19.08
C SER A 490 28.42 -9.87 -19.07
N ARG A 491 29.16 -9.50 -20.11
CA ARG A 491 30.62 -9.71 -20.21
C ARG A 491 31.38 -9.02 -19.07
N SER A 492 30.83 -7.92 -18.52
CA SER A 492 31.43 -7.18 -17.40
C SER A 492 31.05 -7.71 -16.03
N PHE A 493 30.24 -8.78 -15.93
CA PHE A 493 29.72 -9.24 -14.65
C PHE A 493 30.83 -9.61 -13.65
N ALA A 494 31.87 -10.35 -14.07
CA ALA A 494 32.97 -10.72 -13.18
C ALA A 494 33.66 -9.46 -12.62
N ALA A 495 34.01 -8.51 -13.48
CA ALA A 495 34.59 -7.23 -13.06
C ALA A 495 33.66 -6.43 -12.13
N ARG A 496 32.34 -6.50 -12.35
CA ARG A 496 31.34 -5.87 -11.47
C ARG A 496 31.33 -6.49 -10.08
N ILE A 497 31.41 -7.82 -9.98
CA ILE A 497 31.50 -8.54 -8.69
C ILE A 497 32.81 -8.22 -7.98
N ASP A 498 33.94 -8.21 -8.69
CA ASP A 498 35.23 -7.85 -8.09
C ASP A 498 35.24 -6.40 -7.59
N ALA A 499 34.67 -5.47 -8.36
CA ALA A 499 34.50 -4.08 -7.93
C ALA A 499 33.57 -3.95 -6.72
N LYS A 500 32.50 -4.74 -6.64
CA LYS A 500 31.60 -4.80 -5.48
C LYS A 500 32.33 -5.29 -4.23
N ARG A 501 33.09 -6.39 -4.33
CA ARG A 501 33.91 -6.92 -3.23
C ARG A 501 34.94 -5.91 -2.76
N ALA A 502 35.70 -5.32 -3.68
CA ALA A 502 36.72 -4.33 -3.36
C ALA A 502 36.12 -3.08 -2.71
N ARG A 503 34.95 -2.61 -3.19
CA ARG A 503 34.23 -1.48 -2.57
C ARG A 503 33.80 -1.81 -1.15
N ARG A 504 33.12 -2.94 -0.94
CA ARG A 504 32.68 -3.36 0.41
C ARG A 504 33.85 -3.52 1.38
N ALA A 505 34.97 -4.08 0.93
CA ALA A 505 36.19 -4.20 1.75
C ALA A 505 36.77 -2.82 2.15
N ARG A 506 36.80 -1.85 1.23
CA ARG A 506 37.22 -0.47 1.54
C ARG A 506 36.26 0.21 2.50
N ASP A 507 34.96 0.13 2.22
CA ASP A 507 33.92 0.71 3.06
C ASP A 507 33.99 0.13 4.49
N GLU A 508 34.24 -1.18 4.63
CA GLU A 508 34.36 -1.84 5.92
C GLU A 508 35.60 -1.38 6.70
N ALA A 509 36.72 -1.13 6.00
CA ALA A 509 37.93 -0.60 6.59
C ALA A 509 37.78 0.88 7.03
N GLU A 510 37.01 1.68 6.30
CA GLU A 510 36.74 3.09 6.64
C GLU A 510 35.75 3.23 7.80
N LYS A 511 34.59 2.56 7.70
CA LYS A 511 33.59 2.50 8.75
C LYS A 511 32.79 1.19 8.62
N PRO A 512 32.95 0.25 9.56
CA PRO A 512 32.21 -1.01 9.58
C PRO A 512 30.70 -0.80 9.53
N LEU A 513 29.97 -1.70 8.84
CA LEU A 513 28.50 -1.68 8.84
C LEU A 513 27.96 -1.70 10.28
N ALA A 514 28.57 -2.49 11.17
CA ALA A 514 28.20 -2.57 12.58
C ALA A 514 28.15 -1.19 13.27
N LYS A 515 29.06 -0.27 12.91
CA LYS A 515 29.09 1.09 13.48
C LYS A 515 27.98 1.97 12.92
N TYR A 516 27.61 1.84 11.66
CA TYR A 516 26.44 2.52 11.10
C TYR A 516 25.15 2.07 11.81
N ARG A 517 24.97 0.75 11.94
CA ARG A 517 23.85 0.16 12.67
C ARG A 517 23.79 0.61 14.13
N GLU A 518 24.92 0.59 14.84
CA GLU A 518 24.99 1.06 16.23
C GLU A 518 24.52 2.52 16.37
N GLU A 519 25.00 3.42 15.52
CA GLU A 519 24.65 4.83 15.57
C GLU A 519 23.16 5.08 15.23
N GLU A 520 22.63 4.38 14.22
CA GLU A 520 21.20 4.45 13.85
C GLU A 520 20.31 3.90 14.98
N LEU A 521 20.64 2.71 15.49
CA LEU A 521 19.89 2.06 16.56
C LEU A 521 19.98 2.83 17.88
N ALA A 522 21.06 3.55 18.15
CA ALA A 522 21.15 4.45 19.30
C ALA A 522 20.09 5.58 19.22
N GLN A 523 19.81 6.11 18.03
CA GLN A 523 18.74 7.09 17.83
C GLN A 523 17.36 6.45 17.89
N MET A 524 17.17 5.28 17.25
CA MET A 524 15.91 4.54 17.32
C MET A 524 15.55 4.14 18.74
N ARG A 525 16.54 3.77 19.57
CA ARG A 525 16.35 3.51 21.01
C ARG A 525 15.80 4.73 21.74
N ARG A 526 16.27 5.94 21.41
CA ARG A 526 15.71 7.18 21.97
C ARG A 526 14.29 7.42 21.50
N ASN A 527 13.95 7.07 20.25
CA ASN A 527 12.58 7.18 19.77
C ASN A 527 11.61 6.20 20.46
N PHE A 528 12.09 5.00 20.84
CA PHE A 528 11.26 3.95 21.43
C PHE A 528 11.20 3.98 22.96
N TYR A 529 12.24 4.45 23.64
CA TYR A 529 12.34 4.41 25.10
C TYR A 529 12.63 5.79 25.73
N GLY A 530 12.85 6.81 24.91
CA GLY A 530 13.09 8.16 25.40
C GLY A 530 11.82 8.80 25.99
N PHE A 531 12.01 9.96 26.61
CA PHE A 531 10.91 10.72 27.22
C PHE A 531 9.88 11.23 26.20
N ASP A 532 10.30 11.54 24.96
CA ASP A 532 9.41 12.02 23.91
C ASP A 532 8.56 10.88 23.33
N PRO A 533 7.22 10.88 23.54
CA PRO A 533 6.35 9.80 23.12
C PRO A 533 5.87 9.92 21.66
N SER A 534 6.41 10.86 20.88
CA SER A 534 5.93 11.19 19.53
C SER A 534 5.72 9.97 18.62
N TYR A 535 6.63 9.00 18.67
CA TYR A 535 6.48 7.74 17.93
C TYR A 535 5.26 6.94 18.38
N HIS A 536 5.09 6.70 19.67
CA HIS A 536 3.99 5.89 20.21
C HIS A 536 2.63 6.55 19.97
N VAL A 537 2.56 7.87 20.12
CA VAL A 537 1.34 8.65 19.83
C VAL A 537 0.98 8.54 18.34
N ALA A 538 1.94 8.76 17.44
CA ALA A 538 1.72 8.64 16.00
C ALA A 538 1.31 7.22 15.60
N ARG A 539 1.95 6.19 16.18
CA ARG A 539 1.61 4.79 15.94
C ARG A 539 0.19 4.48 16.36
N SER A 540 -0.23 4.89 17.56
CA SER A 540 -1.59 4.59 18.04
C SER A 540 -2.66 5.24 17.16
N TYR A 541 -2.46 6.50 16.75
CA TYR A 541 -3.35 7.17 15.79
C TYR A 541 -3.41 6.48 14.44
N PHE A 542 -2.26 6.03 13.92
CA PHE A 542 -2.17 5.32 12.65
C PHE A 542 -2.92 3.98 12.70
N VAL A 543 -2.60 3.13 13.69
CA VAL A 543 -3.15 1.77 13.81
C VAL A 543 -4.66 1.79 14.05
N ARG A 544 -5.15 2.75 14.85
CA ARG A 544 -6.57 2.90 15.16
C ARG A 544 -7.35 3.67 14.09
N ASN A 545 -6.69 4.11 13.01
CA ASN A 545 -7.28 4.93 11.94
C ASN A 545 -8.05 6.13 12.49
N THR A 546 -7.49 6.83 13.48
CA THR A 546 -8.15 7.96 14.13
C THR A 546 -8.44 9.04 13.07
N PRO A 547 -9.70 9.53 12.98
CA PRO A 547 -10.06 10.62 12.10
C PRO A 547 -9.15 11.84 12.28
N PRO A 548 -8.61 12.44 11.21
CA PRO A 548 -7.91 13.70 11.34
C PRO A 548 -8.88 14.80 11.79
N SER A 549 -8.42 15.64 12.72
CA SER A 549 -9.16 16.83 13.18
C SER A 549 -8.79 18.10 12.40
N TRP A 550 -7.75 18.05 11.58
CA TRP A 550 -7.29 19.15 10.72
C TRP A 550 -6.44 18.60 9.56
N THR A 551 -6.27 19.41 8.52
CA THR A 551 -5.38 19.08 7.39
C THR A 551 -3.95 19.57 7.64
N PRO A 552 -2.94 18.68 7.65
CA PRO A 552 -1.55 19.07 7.83
C PRO A 552 -1.09 20.17 6.86
N ARG A 553 -0.36 21.18 7.34
CA ARG A 553 0.08 22.34 6.52
C ARG A 553 0.94 21.97 5.32
N HIS A 554 1.75 20.92 5.42
CA HIS A 554 2.54 20.42 4.30
C HIS A 554 1.68 19.86 3.15
N LEU A 555 0.39 19.60 3.39
CA LEU A 555 -0.62 19.20 2.41
C LEU A 555 -1.52 20.40 2.03
N ALA A 556 -1.98 21.15 3.04
CA ALA A 556 -2.83 22.33 2.87
C ALA A 556 -1.99 23.60 2.66
N ILE A 557 -1.38 23.74 1.48
CA ILE A 557 -0.52 24.90 1.15
C ILE A 557 -1.26 26.24 1.27
N HIS A 558 -2.59 26.24 1.07
CA HIS A 558 -3.45 27.40 1.26
C HIS A 558 -3.57 27.88 2.73
N ARG A 559 -3.07 27.09 3.68
CA ARG A 559 -3.06 27.40 5.12
C ARG A 559 -1.67 27.75 5.66
N ASP A 560 -0.64 27.80 4.81
CA ASP A 560 0.75 28.08 5.23
C ASP A 560 1.01 29.59 5.43
N GLY A 561 0.18 30.45 4.84
CA GLY A 561 0.12 31.88 5.13
C GLY A 561 -0.65 32.15 6.43
N ARG A 562 0.01 32.73 7.44
CA ARG A 562 -0.58 33.13 8.74
C ARG A 562 -1.96 33.82 8.58
N PRO A 563 -2.88 33.69 9.56
CA PRO A 563 -4.06 34.54 9.58
C PRO A 563 -3.64 36.01 9.58
N LYS A 564 -4.24 36.82 8.71
CA LYS A 564 -4.39 38.26 8.95
C LYS A 564 -5.28 38.41 10.17
N TRP A 565 -4.72 38.27 11.38
CA TRP A 565 -5.39 38.66 12.61
C TRP A 565 -5.62 40.18 12.52
N LYS A 566 -6.76 40.59 11.95
CA LYS A 566 -7.26 41.94 12.14
C LYS A 566 -7.82 41.98 13.54
N VAL A 567 -7.05 42.47 14.50
CA VAL A 567 -7.64 43.06 15.70
C VAL A 567 -8.53 44.19 15.18
N ALA A 568 -9.83 44.09 15.42
CA ALA A 568 -10.73 45.22 15.18
C ALA A 568 -10.21 46.38 16.03
N ALA A 569 -9.86 47.51 15.38
CA ALA A 569 -9.57 48.73 16.10
C ALA A 569 -10.86 49.14 16.84
N ALA A 570 -10.74 49.26 18.17
CA ALA A 570 -11.78 49.78 19.04
C ALA A 570 -12.05 51.26 18.75
#